data_AF-A0A2M8KIS2-F1
#
_entry.id   AF-A0A2M8KIS2-F1
#
_cell.length_a   1.000
_cell.length_b   1.000
_cell.length_c   1.000
_cell.angle_alpha   90.00
_cell.angle_beta   90.00
_cell.angle_gamma   90.00
#
_symmetry.space_group_name_H-M   'P 1'
#
loop_
_entity.id
_entity.type
_entity.pdbx_description
1 polymer ?
#
loop_
_entity_poly.entity_id
_entity_poly.type
_entity_poly.pdbx_seq_one_letter_code
_entity_poly.pdbx_strand_id
1 'polypeptide(L)'
;MQFSVPQFIEIEDKIIGPFTLKQFFYLAGGGVLVALLWYFLKFWLFILLALPVAGLAVALSFVKINGRPFLNFLGSMFGYFAKPKVYVWKNKND
;
A
#
# COMPACT_ATOMS: atom_id res chain seq x y z
N MET A 1 22.25 -8.15 -33.77
CA MET A 1 20.82 -8.00 -33.41
C MET A 1 20.73 -6.98 -32.30
N GLN A 2 20.11 -5.82 -32.52
CA GLN A 2 19.80 -4.88 -31.43
C GLN A 2 18.50 -5.36 -30.79
N PHE A 3 18.55 -5.73 -29.51
CA PHE A 3 17.37 -6.11 -28.74
C PHE A 3 16.69 -4.83 -28.22
N SER A 4 15.41 -4.65 -28.54
CA SER A 4 14.61 -3.60 -27.93
C SER A 4 14.46 -3.91 -26.44
N VAL A 5 14.87 -2.97 -25.58
CA VAL A 5 14.71 -3.11 -24.13
C VAL A 5 13.21 -3.14 -23.81
N PRO A 6 12.69 -4.21 -23.20
CA PRO A 6 11.30 -4.29 -22.80
C PRO A 6 10.94 -3.11 -21.88
N GLN A 7 9.98 -2.28 -22.29
CA GLN A 7 9.54 -1.10 -21.55
C GLN A 7 8.59 -1.43 -20.38
N PHE A 8 8.21 -2.70 -20.21
CA PHE A 8 7.20 -3.13 -19.24
C PHE A 8 7.77 -3.79 -17.98
N ILE A 9 9.09 -3.73 -17.76
CA ILE A 9 9.72 -4.34 -16.57
C ILE A 9 9.24 -3.70 -15.24
N GLU A 10 8.70 -2.49 -15.30
CA GLU A 10 8.25 -1.74 -14.12
C GLU A 10 6.79 -2.04 -13.73
N ILE A 11 6.03 -2.66 -14.62
CA ILE A 11 4.62 -3.00 -14.37
C ILE A 11 4.59 -4.38 -13.73
N GLU A 12 4.05 -4.48 -12.53
CA GLU A 12 3.81 -5.78 -11.89
C GLU A 12 2.85 -6.64 -12.71
N ASP A 13 3.17 -7.93 -12.80
CA ASP A 13 2.35 -8.90 -13.50
C ASP A 13 0.98 -9.06 -12.82
N LYS A 14 -0.06 -9.00 -13.64
CA LYS A 14 -1.44 -9.27 -13.24
C LYS A 14 -1.69 -10.76 -13.31
N ILE A 15 -1.63 -11.42 -12.16
CA ILE A 15 -1.73 -12.88 -12.06
C ILE A 15 -3.18 -13.32 -11.85
N ILE A 16 -4.00 -12.50 -11.16
CA ILE A 16 -5.39 -12.82 -10.84
C ILE A 16 -6.30 -11.79 -11.51
N GLY A 17 -6.73 -12.10 -12.74
CA GLY A 17 -7.59 -11.23 -13.54
C GLY A 17 -6.96 -9.84 -13.73
N PRO A 18 -7.64 -8.75 -13.32
CA PRO A 18 -7.08 -7.40 -13.46
C PRO A 18 -6.06 -7.03 -12.37
N PHE A 19 -5.83 -7.89 -11.38
CA PHE A 19 -5.04 -7.58 -10.18
C PHE A 19 -3.66 -8.25 -10.16
N THR A 20 -2.69 -7.53 -9.62
CA THR A 20 -1.40 -8.11 -9.22
C THR A 20 -1.59 -8.95 -7.95
N LEU A 21 -0.65 -9.86 -7.65
CA LEU A 21 -0.75 -10.66 -6.41
C LEU A 21 -0.85 -9.79 -5.16
N LYS A 22 -0.11 -8.68 -5.10
CA LYS A 22 -0.14 -7.76 -3.95
C LYS A 22 -1.52 -7.12 -3.79
N GLN A 23 -2.09 -6.62 -4.89
CA GLN A 23 -3.44 -6.03 -4.89
C GLN A 23 -4.50 -7.05 -4.46
N PHE A 24 -4.39 -8.28 -4.95
CA PHE A 24 -5.27 -9.36 -4.53
C PHE A 24 -5.19 -9.59 -3.02
N PHE A 25 -3.99 -9.72 -2.45
CA PHE A 25 -3.83 -9.92 -1.00
C PHE A 25 -4.32 -8.74 -0.16
N TYR A 26 -4.15 -7.50 -0.61
CA TYR A 26 -4.71 -6.34 0.09
C TYR A 26 -6.24 -6.35 0.12
N LEU A 27 -6.88 -6.66 -1.01
CA LEU A 27 -8.34 -6.75 -1.09
C LEU A 27 -8.88 -7.97 -0.34
N ALA A 28 -8.25 -9.14 -0.49
CA ALA A 28 -8.63 -10.35 0.20
C ALA A 28 -8.46 -10.21 1.72
N GLY A 29 -7.30 -9.71 2.17
CA GLY A 29 -7.03 -9.46 3.58
C GLY A 29 -7.99 -8.41 4.17
N GLY A 30 -8.23 -7.31 3.47
CA GLY A 30 -9.21 -6.29 3.88
C GLY A 30 -10.64 -6.83 3.94
N GLY A 31 -11.05 -7.61 2.94
CA GLY A 31 -12.38 -8.23 2.88
C GLY A 31 -12.60 -9.24 4.01
N VAL A 32 -11.61 -10.10 4.28
CA VAL A 32 -11.65 -11.03 5.42
C VAL A 32 -11.74 -10.25 6.73
N LEU A 33 -10.94 -9.19 6.91
CA LEU A 33 -10.97 -8.39 8.13
C LEU A 33 -12.33 -7.71 8.33
N VAL A 34 -12.92 -7.15 7.28
CA VAL A 34 -14.28 -6.58 7.33
C VAL A 34 -15.32 -7.64 7.68
N ALA A 35 -15.23 -8.85 7.12
CA ALA A 35 -16.13 -9.95 7.45
C ALA A 35 -16.00 -10.39 8.93
N LEU A 36 -14.78 -10.40 9.47
CA LEU A 36 -14.55 -10.65 10.91
C LEU A 36 -15.17 -9.54 11.76
N LEU A 37 -14.97 -8.26 11.41
CA LEU A 37 -15.58 -7.14 12.12
C LEU A 37 -17.11 -7.24 12.14
N TRP A 38 -17.73 -7.68 11.05
CA TRP A 38 -19.17 -7.91 10.99
C TRP A 38 -19.65 -8.97 11.98
N TYR A 39 -18.90 -10.06 12.14
CA TYR A 39 -19.27 -11.16 13.03
C TYR A 39 -19.13 -10.80 14.52
N PHE A 40 -18.10 -10.02 14.88
CA PHE A 40 -17.76 -9.76 16.29
C PHE A 40 -18.32 -8.45 16.86
N LEU A 41 -18.67 -7.47 16.03
CA LEU A 41 -19.02 -6.12 16.50
C LEU A 41 -20.51 -5.79 16.34
N LYS A 42 -21.00 -4.89 17.19
CA LYS A 42 -22.30 -4.24 17.01
C LYS A 42 -22.28 -3.38 15.75
N PHE A 43 -23.41 -3.25 15.07
CA PHE A 43 -23.53 -2.55 13.78
C PHE A 43 -22.87 -1.15 13.73
N TRP A 44 -23.03 -0.34 14.77
CA TRP A 44 -22.44 1.01 14.81
C TRP A 44 -20.90 0.97 14.89
N LEU A 45 -20.33 0.05 15.70
CA LEU A 45 -18.89 -0.17 15.80
C LEU A 45 -18.34 -0.79 14.53
N PHE A 46 -19.10 -1.69 13.91
CA PHE A 46 -18.77 -2.28 12.64
C PHE A 46 -18.60 -1.19 11.58
N ILE A 47 -19.57 -0.30 11.38
CA ILE A 47 -19.44 0.76 10.37
C ILE A 47 -18.24 1.65 10.65
N LEU A 48 -18.06 2.05 11.91
CA LEU A 48 -16.97 2.94 12.32
C LEU A 48 -15.58 2.37 11.97
N LEU A 49 -15.38 1.05 12.12
CA LEU A 49 -14.09 0.40 11.87
C LEU A 49 -13.98 -0.20 10.46
N ALA A 50 -15.05 -0.74 9.92
CA ALA A 50 -15.05 -1.36 8.59
C ALA A 50 -14.84 -0.33 7.49
N LEU A 51 -15.38 0.89 7.62
CA LEU A 51 -15.23 1.93 6.61
C LEU A 51 -13.76 2.37 6.41
N PRO A 52 -12.99 2.72 7.46
CA PRO A 52 -11.56 3.02 7.30
C PRO A 52 -10.75 1.79 6.87
N VAL A 53 -11.07 0.58 7.34
CA VAL A 53 -10.39 -0.66 6.90
C VAL A 53 -10.60 -0.92 5.42
N ALA A 54 -11.86 -0.87 4.95
CA ALA A 54 -12.20 -1.06 3.55
C ALA A 54 -11.57 0.03 2.67
N GLY A 55 -11.64 1.29 3.12
CA GLY A 55 -11.00 2.42 2.45
C GLY A 55 -9.48 2.23 2.33
N LEU A 56 -8.82 1.76 3.39
CA LEU A 56 -7.38 1.51 3.38
C LEU A 56 -7.00 0.32 2.48
N ALA A 57 -7.78 -0.75 2.46
CA ALA A 57 -7.56 -1.89 1.57
C ALA A 57 -7.67 -1.49 0.09
N VAL A 58 -8.68 -0.68 -0.26
CA VAL A 58 -8.83 -0.13 -1.62
C VAL A 58 -7.69 0.84 -1.95
N ALA A 59 -7.33 1.72 -1.02
CA ALA A 59 -6.25 2.68 -1.21
C ALA A 59 -4.90 1.98 -1.46
N LEU A 60 -4.56 0.97 -0.67
CA LEU A 60 -3.34 0.18 -0.85
C LEU A 60 -3.29 -0.51 -2.22
N SER A 61 -4.43 -0.92 -2.77
CA SER A 61 -4.49 -1.61 -4.06
C SER A 61 -4.40 -0.67 -5.26
N PHE A 62 -5.06 0.49 -5.22
CA PHE A 62 -5.26 1.31 -6.42
C PHE A 62 -4.63 2.69 -6.37
N VAL A 63 -4.37 3.24 -5.18
CA VAL A 63 -3.83 4.59 -5.06
C VAL A 63 -2.33 4.56 -5.36
N LYS A 64 -1.92 5.47 -6.24
CA LYS A 64 -0.52 5.77 -6.50
C LYS A 64 -0.27 7.24 -6.25
N ILE A 65 0.77 7.56 -5.50
CA ILE A 65 1.16 8.94 -5.19
C ILE A 65 2.52 9.17 -5.83
N ASN A 66 2.60 10.19 -6.70
CA ASN A 66 3.82 10.50 -7.47
C ASN A 66 4.38 9.29 -8.24
N GLY A 67 3.49 8.50 -8.85
CA GLY A 67 3.85 7.29 -9.61
C GLY A 67 4.25 6.09 -8.75
N ARG A 68 4.30 6.22 -7.42
CA ARG A 68 4.70 5.15 -6.51
C ARG A 68 3.48 4.50 -5.84
N PRO A 69 3.53 3.19 -5.51
CA PRO A 69 2.48 2.52 -4.74
C PRO A 69 2.23 3.22 -3.40
N PHE A 70 0.96 3.27 -2.97
CA PHE A 70 0.55 3.89 -1.71
C PHE A 70 1.32 3.35 -0.48
N LEU A 71 1.67 2.06 -0.49
CA LEU A 71 2.49 1.45 0.57
C LEU A 71 3.85 2.16 0.78
N ASN A 72 4.53 2.50 -0.32
CA ASN A 72 5.83 3.18 -0.26
C ASN A 72 5.69 4.61 0.28
N PHE A 73 4.58 5.26 -0.08
CA PHE A 73 4.23 6.56 0.46
C PHE A 73 3.98 6.49 1.96
N LEU A 74 3.19 5.53 2.44
CA LEU A 74 2.95 5.31 3.87
C LEU A 74 4.26 5.03 4.64
N GLY A 75 5.14 4.18 4.10
CA GLY A 75 6.45 3.94 4.70
C GLY A 75 7.31 5.20 4.79
N SER A 76 7.26 6.05 3.75
CA SER A 76 7.97 7.34 3.74
C SER A 76 7.35 8.33 4.73
N MET A 77 6.02 8.39 4.84
CA MET A 77 5.32 9.21 5.85
C MET A 77 5.72 8.78 7.26
N PHE A 78 5.66 7.48 7.55
CA PHE A 78 6.04 6.97 8.86
C PHE A 78 7.51 7.28 9.18
N GLY A 79 8.41 7.07 8.21
CA GLY A 79 9.81 7.46 8.34
C GLY A 79 10.02 8.95 8.57
N TYR A 80 9.22 9.81 7.96
CA TYR A 80 9.27 11.26 8.18
C TYR A 80 8.85 11.66 9.60
N PHE A 81 7.80 11.04 10.14
CA PHE A 81 7.34 11.31 11.51
C PHE A 81 8.26 10.70 12.57
N ALA A 82 8.85 9.54 12.31
CA ALA A 82 9.70 8.83 13.26
C ALA A 82 11.14 9.38 13.31
N LYS A 83 11.64 9.99 12.23
CA LYS A 83 13.01 10.50 12.19
C LYS A 83 13.16 11.84 12.91
N PRO A 84 14.24 12.03 13.69
CA PRO A 84 14.56 13.34 14.24
C PRO A 84 14.83 14.31 13.10
N LYS A 85 14.24 15.51 13.18
CA LYS A 85 14.36 16.57 12.15
C LYS A 85 15.72 17.28 12.18
N VAL A 86 16.70 16.72 12.88
CA VAL A 86 18.04 17.29 12.99
C VAL A 86 18.86 16.81 11.79
N TYR A 87 19.10 17.73 10.86
CA TYR A 87 19.98 17.49 9.74
C TYR A 87 21.43 17.68 10.21
N VAL A 88 22.09 16.61 10.63
CA VAL A 88 23.53 16.65 10.91
C VAL A 88 24.26 16.47 9.59
N TRP A 89 24.92 17.53 9.12
CA TRP A 89 25.79 17.44 7.96
C TRP A 89 26.98 16.53 8.31
N LYS A 90 27.10 15.39 7.61
CA LYS A 90 28.28 14.54 7.65
C LYS A 90 29.14 14.82 6.42
N ASN A 91 30.32 15.40 6.63
CA ASN A 91 31.34 15.47 5.59
C ASN A 91 31.76 14.04 5.22
N LYS A 92 31.85 13.74 3.93
CA LYS A 92 32.19 12.41 3.38
C LYS A 92 33.71 12.21 3.34
N ASN A 93 34.40 12.62 4.40
CA ASN A 93 35.82 12.43 4.60
C ASN A 93 36.02 11.66 5.90
N ASP A 94 35.64 10.38 5.90
CA ASP A 94 36.13 9.32 6.80
C ASP A 94 35.83 7.97 6.14
#